data_AF-A0A7W4JQR7-F1
#
_entry.id   AF-A0A7W4JQR7-F1
#
_cell.length_a   1.000
_cell.length_b   1.000
_cell.length_c   1.000
_cell.angle_alpha   90.00
_cell.angle_beta   90.00
_cell.angle_gamma   90.00
#
_symmetry.space_group_name_H-M   'P 1'
#
loop_
_entity.id
_entity.type
_entity.pdbx_description
1 polymer ?
#
loop_
_entity_poly.entity_id
_entity_poly.type
_entity_poly.pdbx_seq_one_letter_code
_entity_poly.pdbx_strand_id
1 'polypeptide(L)'
;MLGISPKRAGISPKAPPAERPMSGSTIHEQFQDMICDEVQSRRGQGLKTAFIEVARFFGLTERRVRAAWHHEIRTVSADEWQAVRDRRVAALRARQAQIAHEIDLLAARLDEGVGGGR
;
A
#
# COMPACT_ATOMS: atom_id res chain seq x y z
N MET A 1 -3.30 -69.99 29.81
CA MET A 1 -3.87 -68.81 29.14
C MET A 1 -2.77 -67.80 28.91
N LEU A 2 -2.27 -67.75 27.67
CA LEU A 2 -1.23 -66.86 27.13
C LEU A 2 -1.80 -66.33 25.81
N GLY A 3 -1.78 -65.03 25.56
CA GLY A 3 -2.39 -64.51 24.33
C GLY A 3 -2.57 -62.99 24.19
N ILE A 4 -1.47 -62.24 24.21
CA ILE A 4 -1.14 -61.13 23.29
C ILE A 4 -2.24 -60.05 23.03
N SER A 5 -2.13 -58.89 23.67
CA SER A 5 -2.70 -57.63 23.16
C SER A 5 -1.66 -56.89 22.30
N PRO A 6 -2.00 -56.39 21.10
CA PRO A 6 -1.02 -55.77 20.22
C PRO A 6 -0.74 -54.31 20.59
N LYS A 7 0.56 -53.96 20.55
CA LYS A 7 1.08 -52.59 20.56
C LYS A 7 0.44 -51.78 19.43
N ARG A 8 -0.35 -50.76 19.75
CA ARG A 8 -0.57 -49.64 18.83
C ARG A 8 0.53 -48.62 19.05
N ALA A 9 1.52 -48.69 18.15
CA ALA A 9 2.56 -47.70 17.99
C ALA A 9 1.93 -46.30 17.92
N GLY A 10 2.53 -45.34 18.64
CA GLY A 10 2.15 -43.95 18.64
C GLY A 10 2.21 -43.39 17.22
N ILE A 11 1.04 -43.10 16.66
CA ILE A 11 0.90 -42.20 15.53
C ILE A 11 0.42 -40.90 16.15
N SER A 12 1.37 -40.07 16.59
CA SER A 12 1.07 -38.64 16.74
C SER A 12 0.62 -38.14 15.37
N PRO A 13 -0.53 -37.45 15.25
CA PRO A 13 -0.81 -36.71 14.04
C PRO A 13 0.34 -35.73 13.86
N LYS A 14 1.10 -35.89 12.78
CA LYS A 14 2.06 -34.89 12.35
C LYS A 14 1.26 -33.61 12.18
N ALA A 15 1.51 -32.64 13.06
CA ALA A 15 0.88 -31.33 12.99
C ALA A 15 0.99 -30.84 11.54
N PRO A 16 -0.09 -30.26 10.97
CA PRO A 16 0.04 -29.60 9.68
C PRO A 16 1.20 -28.61 9.79
N PRO A 17 2.00 -28.46 8.71
CA PRO A 17 3.08 -27.48 8.71
C PRO A 17 2.45 -26.17 9.18
N ALA A 18 3.02 -25.59 10.25
CA ALA A 18 2.56 -24.34 10.83
C ALA A 18 2.17 -23.44 9.67
N GLU A 19 0.87 -23.20 9.53
CA GLU A 19 0.37 -22.18 8.64
C GLU A 19 1.24 -20.98 8.95
N ARG A 20 2.04 -20.53 7.97
CA ARG A 20 2.75 -19.27 8.12
C ARG A 20 1.70 -18.31 8.66
N PRO A 21 1.94 -17.62 9.80
CA PRO A 21 0.99 -16.61 10.22
C PRO A 21 0.76 -15.78 8.95
N MET A 22 -0.49 -15.69 8.51
CA MET A 22 -0.85 -14.75 7.46
C MET A 22 -0.41 -13.41 8.03
N SER A 23 0.82 -12.99 7.70
CA SER A 23 1.47 -11.85 8.34
C SER A 23 0.60 -10.67 8.02
N GLY A 24 -0.24 -10.28 8.98
CA GLY A 24 -0.81 -8.96 9.00
C GLY A 24 0.38 -8.03 8.95
N SER A 25 0.57 -7.40 7.79
CA SER A 25 1.73 -6.55 7.55
C SER A 25 1.86 -5.58 8.71
N THR A 26 3.04 -5.50 9.30
CA THR A 26 3.26 -4.66 10.46
C THR A 26 3.04 -3.18 10.08
N ILE A 27 2.71 -2.32 11.05
CA ILE A 27 2.46 -0.89 10.76
C ILE A 27 3.67 -0.25 10.03
N HIS A 28 4.89 -0.65 10.37
CA HIS A 28 6.08 -0.11 9.72
C HIS A 28 6.26 -0.62 8.28
N GLU A 29 5.90 -1.86 7.97
CA GLU A 29 5.88 -2.37 6.60
C GLU A 29 4.88 -1.60 5.74
N GLN A 30 3.62 -1.48 6.19
CA GLN A 30 2.59 -0.73 5.45
C GLN A 30 2.98 0.74 5.24
N PHE A 31 3.60 1.36 6.25
CA PHE A 31 4.15 2.70 6.14
C PHE A 31 5.23 2.76 5.06
N GLN A 32 6.21 1.84 5.10
CA GLN A 32 7.30 1.81 4.11
C GLN A 32 6.76 1.61 2.70
N ASP A 33 5.87 0.65 2.49
CA ASP A 33 5.31 0.32 1.18
C ASP A 33 4.58 1.53 0.58
N MET A 34 3.77 2.23 1.38
CA MET A 34 3.07 3.44 0.93
C MET A 34 4.04 4.55 0.52
N ILE A 35 5.11 4.77 1.28
CA ILE A 35 6.14 5.75 0.94
C ILE A 35 6.88 5.33 -0.33
N CYS A 36 7.23 4.05 -0.47
CA CYS A 36 7.91 3.49 -1.64
C CYS A 36 7.08 3.66 -2.91
N ASP A 37 5.79 3.33 -2.88
CA ASP A 37 4.88 3.53 -4.00
C ASP A 37 4.82 5.00 -4.44
N GLU A 38 4.77 5.91 -3.46
CA GLU A 38 4.71 7.34 -3.72
C GLU A 38 6.01 7.87 -4.34
N VAL A 39 7.17 7.43 -3.85
CA VAL A 39 8.49 7.77 -4.42
C VAL A 39 8.61 7.21 -5.83
N GLN A 40 8.24 5.95 -6.01
CA GLN A 40 8.32 5.24 -7.29
C GLN A 40 7.49 5.96 -8.37
N SER A 41 6.29 6.46 -8.03
CA SER A 41 5.43 7.21 -8.96
C SER A 41 6.00 8.57 -9.38
N ARG A 42 6.91 9.18 -8.59
CA ARG A 42 7.50 10.51 -8.84
C ARG A 42 8.94 10.47 -9.35
N ARG A 43 9.56 9.29 -9.43
CA ARG A 43 10.99 9.15 -9.78
C ARG A 43 11.38 9.63 -11.18
N GLY A 44 10.41 9.99 -12.03
CA GLY A 44 10.66 10.41 -13.42
C GLY A 44 11.64 11.59 -13.56
N GLN A 45 11.71 12.48 -12.56
CA GLN A 45 12.65 13.61 -12.53
C GLN A 45 13.92 13.34 -11.69
N GLY A 46 14.11 12.09 -11.26
CA GLY A 46 15.22 11.66 -10.43
C GLY A 46 14.84 11.39 -8.97
N LEU A 47 15.60 10.50 -8.34
CA LEU A 47 15.29 9.98 -7.00
C LEU A 47 15.35 11.06 -5.90
N LYS A 48 16.30 12.01 -6.01
CA LYS A 48 16.43 13.11 -5.05
C LYS A 48 15.18 14.01 -5.06
N THR A 49 14.71 14.38 -6.23
CA THR A 49 13.50 15.20 -6.39
C THR A 49 12.28 14.46 -5.85
N ALA A 50 12.13 13.17 -6.17
CA ALA A 50 11.06 12.34 -5.63
C ALA A 50 11.05 12.30 -4.10
N PHE A 51 12.22 12.18 -3.44
CA PHE A 51 12.27 12.23 -1.98
C PHE A 51 11.80 13.56 -1.40
N ILE A 52 12.20 14.69 -2.01
CA ILE A 52 11.78 16.02 -1.58
C ILE A 52 10.25 16.18 -1.72
N GLU A 53 9.71 15.77 -2.87
CA GLU A 53 8.29 15.87 -3.15
C GLU A 53 7.45 14.99 -2.22
N VAL A 54 7.87 13.74 -2.00
CA VAL A 54 7.16 12.81 -1.10
C VAL A 54 7.25 13.28 0.35
N ALA A 55 8.41 13.80 0.78
CA ALA A 55 8.56 14.40 2.10
C ALA A 55 7.56 15.55 2.31
N ARG A 56 7.47 16.48 1.34
CA ARG A 56 6.49 17.58 1.38
C ARG A 56 5.06 17.09 1.34
N PHE A 57 4.77 16.12 0.47
CA PHE A 57 3.44 15.56 0.28
C PHE A 57 2.90 14.93 1.57
N PHE A 58 3.70 14.09 2.24
CA PHE A 58 3.30 13.45 3.49
C PHE A 58 3.58 14.28 4.76
N GLY A 59 4.29 15.40 4.66
CA GLY A 59 4.71 16.18 5.83
C GLY A 59 5.80 15.48 6.65
N LEU A 60 6.65 14.69 5.98
CA LEU A 60 7.77 13.96 6.58
C LEU A 60 9.08 14.70 6.29
N THR A 61 10.16 14.29 6.96
CA THR A 61 11.51 14.72 6.58
C THR A 61 12.05 13.86 5.43
N GLU A 62 12.92 14.42 4.59
CA GLU A 62 13.60 13.65 3.54
C GLU A 62 14.36 12.43 4.10
N ARG A 63 14.96 12.58 5.29
CA ARG A 63 15.64 11.47 5.98
C ARG A 63 14.66 10.33 6.28
N ARG A 64 13.44 10.66 6.74
CA ARG A 64 12.40 9.67 7.04
C ARG A 64 11.94 8.94 5.78
N VAL A 65 11.76 9.67 4.69
CA VAL A 65 11.41 9.10 3.37
C VAL A 65 12.52 8.18 2.85
N ARG A 66 13.79 8.58 2.96
CA ARG A 66 14.93 7.73 2.59
C ARG A 66 15.01 6.46 3.43
N ALA A 67 14.85 6.58 4.74
CA ALA A 67 14.83 5.42 5.61
C ALA A 67 13.68 4.46 5.24
N ALA A 68 12.51 4.98 4.89
CA ALA A 68 11.41 4.15 4.40
C ALA A 68 11.75 3.46 3.08
N TRP A 69 12.32 4.20 2.13
CA TRP A 69 12.76 3.68 0.83
C TRP A 69 13.81 2.57 0.95
N HIS A 70 14.71 2.67 1.92
CA HIS A 70 15.75 1.67 2.19
C HIS A 70 15.33 0.60 3.21
N HIS A 71 14.06 0.57 3.63
CA HIS A 71 13.53 -0.35 4.63
C HIS A 71 14.25 -0.29 6.00
N GLU A 72 14.68 0.90 6.40
CA GLU A 72 15.41 1.16 7.64
C GLU A 72 14.50 1.68 8.78
N ILE A 73 13.17 1.71 8.57
CA ILE A 73 12.22 2.20 9.56
C ILE A 73 11.94 1.09 10.59
N ARG A 74 12.33 1.33 11.84
CA ARG A 74 12.12 0.38 12.94
C ARG A 74 10.83 0.62 13.72
N THR A 75 10.37 1.86 13.75
CA THR A 75 9.20 2.28 14.52
C THR A 75 8.44 3.34 13.74
N VAL A 76 7.11 3.34 13.86
CA VAL A 76 6.19 4.33 13.32
C VAL A 76 5.13 4.57 14.39
N SER A 77 4.88 5.82 14.76
CA SER A 77 3.81 6.11 15.72
C SER A 77 2.44 5.98 15.06
N ALA A 78 1.40 5.69 15.84
CA ALA A 78 0.04 5.63 15.32
C ALA A 78 -0.38 6.96 14.66
N ASP A 79 0.01 8.09 15.25
CA ASP A 79 -0.30 9.43 14.73
C ASP A 79 0.43 9.73 13.41
N GLU A 80 1.72 9.37 13.31
CA GLU A 80 2.49 9.51 12.08
C GLU A 80 1.85 8.68 10.96
N TRP A 81 1.47 7.44 11.27
CA TRP A 81 0.80 6.58 10.29
C TRP A 81 -0.56 7.12 9.86
N GLN A 82 -1.37 7.59 10.82
CA GLN A 82 -2.67 8.19 10.54
C GLN A 82 -2.53 9.39 9.60
N ALA A 83 -1.59 10.30 9.88
CA ALA A 83 -1.34 11.48 9.05
C ALA A 83 -0.96 11.12 7.61
N VAL A 84 -0.13 10.10 7.42
CA VAL A 84 0.25 9.59 6.09
C VAL A 84 -0.97 9.04 5.34
N ARG A 85 -1.80 8.23 6.01
CA ARG A 85 -3.03 7.69 5.42
C ARG A 85 -4.02 8.77 5.02
N ASP A 86 -4.26 9.75 5.89
CA ASP A 86 -5.22 10.82 5.61
C ASP A 86 -4.80 11.64 4.40
N ARG A 87 -3.51 11.96 4.27
CA ARG A 87 -2.96 12.66 3.11
C ARG A 87 -3.08 11.82 1.83
N ARG A 88 -2.80 10.51 1.90
CA ARG A 88 -2.97 9.59 0.76
C ARG A 88 -4.43 9.54 0.32
N VAL A 89 -5.37 9.39 1.25
CA VAL A 89 -6.81 9.37 0.96
C VAL A 89 -7.25 10.70 0.35
N ALA A 90 -6.83 11.83 0.90
CA ALA A 90 -7.15 13.15 0.35
C ALA A 90 -6.66 13.31 -1.10
N ALA A 91 -5.44 12.87 -1.39
CA ALA A 91 -4.88 12.91 -2.74
C ALA A 91 -5.62 12.00 -3.72
N LEU A 92 -6.00 10.80 -3.29
CA LEU A 92 -6.79 9.88 -4.11
C LEU A 92 -8.18 10.46 -4.42
N ARG A 93 -8.83 11.08 -3.43
CA ARG A 93 -10.12 11.77 -3.64
C ARG A 93 -9.98 12.95 -4.61
N ALA A 94 -8.93 13.76 -4.46
CA ALA A 94 -8.68 14.87 -5.39
C ALA A 94 -8.45 14.37 -6.82
N ARG A 95 -7.67 13.29 -6.99
CA ARG A 95 -7.45 12.66 -8.31
C ARG A 95 -8.74 12.08 -8.88
N GLN A 96 -9.57 11.43 -8.06
CA GLN A 96 -10.87 10.91 -8.48
C GLN A 96 -11.78 12.04 -8.97
N ALA A 97 -11.84 13.17 -8.24
CA ALA A 97 -12.63 14.33 -8.65
C ALA A 97 -12.12 14.93 -9.96
N GLN A 98 -10.81 15.03 -10.14
CA GLN A 98 -10.22 15.50 -11.40
C GLN A 98 -10.60 14.59 -12.57
N ILE A 99 -10.44 13.28 -12.42
CA ILE A 99 -10.78 12.31 -13.47
C ILE A 99 -12.28 12.36 -13.80
N ALA A 100 -13.15 12.47 -12.79
CA ALA A 100 -14.59 12.61 -13.01
C ALA A 100 -14.91 13.88 -13.82
N HIS A 101 -14.28 15.00 -13.48
CA HIS A 101 -14.44 16.25 -14.23
C HIS A 101 -13.95 16.13 -15.68
N GLU A 102 -12.81 15.48 -15.91
CA GLU A 102 -12.29 15.24 -17.27
C GLU A 102 -13.25 14.35 -18.10
N ILE A 103 -13.88 13.35 -17.48
CA ILE A 103 -14.90 12.52 -18.13
C ILE A 103 -16.13 13.36 -18.51
N ASP A 104 -16.61 14.22 -17.61
CA ASP A 104 -17.78 15.08 -17.87
C ASP A 104 -17.52 16.04 -19.05
N LEU A 105 -16.33 16.65 -19.12
CA LEU A 105 -15.94 17.51 -20.23
C LEU A 105 -15.89 16.75 -21.57
N LEU A 106 -15.38 15.50 -21.55
CA LEU A 106 -15.35 14.66 -22.75
C LEU A 106 -16.75 14.25 -23.20
N ALA A 107 -17.64 13.90 -22.26
CA ALA A 107 -19.03 13.55 -22.56
C ALA A 107 -19.78 14.73 -23.21
N ALA A 108 -19.67 15.93 -22.62
CA ALA A 108 -20.29 17.13 -23.18
C ALA A 108 -19.82 17.43 -24.62
N ARG A 109 -18.52 17.27 -24.89
CA ARG A 109 -17.95 17.45 -26.23
C ARG A 109 -18.48 16.42 -27.24
N LEU A 110 -18.74 15.19 -26.81
CA LEU A 110 -19.30 14.15 -27.68
C LEU A 110 -20.76 14.46 -28.04
N ASP A 111 -21.56 14.95 -27.10
CA ASP A 111 -22.96 15.32 -27.33
C ASP A 111 -23.10 16.50 -28.32
N GLU A 112 -22.21 17.49 -28.24
CA GLU A 112 -22.15 18.62 -29.18
C GLU A 112 -21.81 18.17 -30.63
N GLY A 113 -20.97 17.14 -30.78
CA GLY A 113 -20.58 16.61 -32.09
C GLY A 113 -21.67 15.79 -32.80
N VAL A 114 -22.67 15.28 -32.07
CA VAL A 114 -23.78 14.50 -32.61
C VAL A 114 -24.99 15.38 -32.99
N GLY A 115 -25.08 16.60 -32.44
CA GLY A 115 -26.19 17.53 -32.68
C GLY A 115 -26.05 18.45 -33.91
N GLY A 116 -24.87 18.54 -34.53
CA GLY A 116 -24.58 19.51 -35.61
C GLY A 116 -24.83 19.04 -37.06
N GLY A 117 -25.36 17.84 -37.26
CA GLY A 117 -25.62 17.27 -38.59
C GLY A 117 -27.12 17.16 -38.90
N ARG A 118 -27.79 18.28 -39.17
CA ARG A 118 -29.07 18.32 -39.92
C ARG A 118 -29.16 19.59 -40.75
#